data_AF-A0AA96YV97-F1
#
_entry.id   AF-A0AA96YV97-F1
#
_cell.length_a   1.000
_cell.length_b   1.000
_cell.length_c   1.000
_cell.angle_alpha   90.00
_cell.angle_beta   90.00
_cell.angle_gamma   90.00
#
_symmetry.space_group_name_H-M   'P 1'
#
loop_
_entity.id
_entity.type
_entity.pdbx_description
1 polymer ?
#
loop_
_entity_poly.entity_id
_entity_poly.type
_entity_poly.pdbx_seq_one_letter_code
_entity_poly.pdbx_strand_id
1 'polypeptide(L)'
;MTTELTAKEKIRLGLLKLTSNNTTATARAIKLIKDDQLEYELFCQLWSTQMDNGDTVTKVDSVYQRVQETKKTLFNDEVAE
;
A
#
# COMPACT_ATOMS: atom_id res chain seq x y z
N MET A 1 7.94 22.35 -20.93
CA MET A 1 8.63 21.51 -19.94
C MET A 1 7.56 20.71 -19.21
N THR A 2 7.58 19.39 -19.31
CA THR A 2 6.69 18.52 -18.53
C THR A 2 7.29 18.39 -17.14
N THR A 3 6.63 18.95 -16.13
CA THR A 3 7.06 18.80 -14.74
C THR A 3 6.86 17.35 -14.34
N GLU A 4 7.95 16.61 -14.13
CA GLU A 4 7.85 15.22 -13.70
C GLU A 4 7.44 15.15 -12.23
N LEU A 5 6.55 14.20 -11.90
CA LEU A 5 6.14 13.98 -10.52
C LEU A 5 7.32 13.47 -9.67
N THR A 6 7.42 13.96 -8.44
CA THR A 6 8.32 13.42 -7.43
C THR A 6 7.95 11.99 -7.06
N ALA A 7 8.88 11.24 -6.46
CA ALA A 7 8.63 9.86 -6.02
C ALA A 7 7.42 9.76 -5.07
N LYS A 8 7.29 10.68 -4.11
CA LYS A 8 6.15 10.71 -3.18
C LYS A 8 4.83 11.00 -3.90
N GLU A 9 4.82 11.91 -4.86
CA GLU A 9 3.62 12.20 -5.65
C GLU A 9 3.20 11.01 -6.52
N LYS A 10 4.16 10.27 -7.08
CA LYS A 10 3.90 9.02 -7.82
C LYS A 10 3.22 7.98 -6.92
N ILE A 11 3.74 7.76 -5.71
CA ILE A 11 3.14 6.83 -4.73
C ILE A 11 1.72 7.26 -4.37
N ARG A 12 1.52 8.52 -3.96
CA ARG A 12 0.21 9.02 -3.53
C ARG A 12 -0.83 8.98 -4.64
N LEU A 13 -0.44 9.31 -5.87
CA LEU A 13 -1.31 9.20 -7.04
C LEU A 13 -1.62 7.73 -7.38
N GLY A 14 -0.66 6.83 -7.22
CA GLY A 14 -0.86 5.39 -7.36
C GLY A 14 -1.89 4.86 -6.36
N LEU A 15 -1.76 5.22 -5.08
CA LEU A 15 -2.71 4.86 -4.03
C LEU A 15 -4.12 5.42 -4.32
N LEU A 16 -4.23 6.67 -4.80
CA LEU A 16 -5.52 7.26 -5.16
C LEU A 16 -6.23 6.47 -6.26
N LYS A 17 -5.49 6.02 -7.28
CA LYS A 17 -6.02 5.17 -8.35
C LYS A 17 -6.44 3.80 -7.83
N LEU A 18 -5.60 3.20 -6.98
CA LEU A 18 -5.80 1.86 -6.43
C LEU A 18 -7.07 1.80 -5.55
N THR A 19 -7.35 2.85 -4.79
CA THR A 19 -8.57 2.99 -3.98
C THR A 19 -9.74 3.62 -4.75
N SER A 20 -9.73 3.59 -6.09
CA SER A 20 -10.82 4.10 -6.94
C SER A 20 -11.24 5.55 -6.62
N ASN A 21 -10.29 6.43 -6.33
CA ASN A 21 -10.49 7.82 -5.92
C ASN A 21 -11.21 8.02 -4.57
N ASN A 22 -11.34 6.97 -3.74
CA ASN A 22 -11.83 7.10 -2.36
C ASN A 22 -10.77 7.83 -1.50
N THR A 23 -10.94 9.13 -1.32
CA THR A 23 -9.97 10.00 -0.63
C THR A 23 -9.73 9.62 0.82
N THR A 24 -10.74 9.08 1.52
CA THR A 24 -10.61 8.59 2.91
C THR A 24 -9.72 7.36 2.96
N ALA A 25 -9.95 6.38 2.09
CA ALA A 25 -9.14 5.18 1.98
C ALA A 25 -7.71 5.50 1.52
N THR A 26 -7.55 6.41 0.56
CA THR A 26 -6.23 6.88 0.12
C THR A 26 -5.45 7.54 1.27
N ALA A 27 -6.09 8.44 2.03
CA ALA A 27 -5.44 9.11 3.16
C ALA A 27 -5.04 8.11 4.26
N ARG A 28 -5.84 7.07 4.47
CA ARG A 28 -5.51 5.95 5.37
C ARG A 28 -4.27 5.21 4.87
N ALA A 29 -4.24 4.81 3.60
CA ALA A 29 -3.11 4.09 3.01
C ALA A 29 -1.81 4.90 3.07
N ILE A 30 -1.86 6.20 2.74
CA ILE A 30 -0.70 7.10 2.83
C ILE A 30 -0.13 7.16 4.26
N LYS A 31 -1.01 7.23 5.28
CA LYS A 31 -0.57 7.26 6.70
C LYS A 31 0.11 5.97 7.14
N LEU A 32 -0.35 4.83 6.63
CA LEU A 32 0.20 3.51 6.95
C LEU A 32 1.54 3.28 6.24
N ILE A 33 1.56 3.47 4.92
CA ILE A 33 2.74 3.24 4.04
C ILE A 33 3.82 4.32 4.21
N LYS A 34 3.44 5.53 4.65
CA LYS A 34 4.36 6.67 4.88
C LYS A 34 5.23 7.06 3.68
N ASP A 35 4.69 6.90 2.48
CA ASP A 35 5.39 7.09 1.20
C ASP A 35 6.66 6.20 1.06
N ASP A 36 6.73 5.07 1.78
CA ASP A 36 7.80 4.06 1.61
C ASP A 36 7.58 3.28 0.31
N GLN A 37 8.63 3.20 -0.52
CA GLN A 37 8.53 2.57 -1.83
C GLN A 37 8.27 1.06 -1.73
N LEU A 38 8.92 0.36 -0.80
CA LEU A 38 8.76 -1.09 -0.67
C LEU A 38 7.36 -1.44 -0.16
N GLU A 39 6.88 -0.73 0.87
CA GLU A 39 5.53 -0.93 1.39
C GLU A 39 4.46 -0.59 0.34
N TYR A 40 4.68 0.42 -0.50
CA TYR A 40 3.78 0.74 -1.61
C TYR A 40 3.69 -0.39 -2.66
N GLU A 41 4.82 -0.94 -3.10
CA GLU A 41 4.82 -2.03 -4.10
C GLU A 41 4.14 -3.29 -3.56
N LEU A 42 4.45 -3.68 -2.32
CA LEU A 42 3.79 -4.81 -1.64
C LEU A 42 2.29 -4.56 -1.49
N PHE A 43 1.89 -3.34 -1.13
CA PHE A 43 0.49 -2.97 -1.00
C PHE A 43 -0.26 -3.10 -2.33
N CYS A 44 0.32 -2.62 -3.44
CA CYS A 44 -0.28 -2.73 -4.77
C CYS A 44 -0.48 -4.20 -5.20
N GLN A 45 0.51 -5.05 -4.96
CA GLN A 45 0.43 -6.47 -5.28
C GLN A 45 -0.67 -7.17 -4.47
N LEU A 46 -0.70 -6.96 -3.17
CA LEU A 46 -1.66 -7.61 -2.26
C LEU A 46 -3.08 -7.06 -2.39
N TRP A 47 -3.24 -5.79 -2.78
CA TRP A 47 -4.55 -5.19 -3.05
C TRP A 47 -5.33 -5.93 -4.14
N SER A 48 -4.60 -6.36 -5.18
CA SER A 48 -5.17 -7.02 -6.37
C SER A 48 -5.55 -8.48 -6.12
N THR A 49 -4.94 -9.13 -5.14
CA THR A 49 -5.20 -10.54 -4.80
C THR A 49 -6.24 -10.70 -3.69
N GLN A 50 -6.50 -9.62 -2.93
CA GLN A 50 -7.45 -9.65 -1.84
C GLN A 50 -8.89 -9.49 -2.33
N MET A 51 -9.71 -10.49 -1.99
CA MET A 51 -11.16 -10.42 -2.15
C MET A 51 -11.74 -9.21 -1.43
N ASP A 52 -12.77 -8.60 -2.02
CA ASP A 52 -13.42 -7.43 -1.48
C ASP A 52 -14.47 -7.86 -0.43
N ASN A 53 -14.17 -7.57 0.84
CA ASN A 53 -14.88 -8.15 1.98
C ASN A 53 -15.58 -7.07 2.83
N GLY A 54 -15.63 -5.81 2.38
CA GLY A 54 -16.17 -4.69 3.15
C GLY A 54 -15.96 -3.35 2.46
N ASP A 55 -16.02 -2.25 3.23
CA ASP A 55 -15.69 -0.92 2.70
C ASP A 55 -14.20 -0.80 2.34
N THR A 56 -13.89 0.07 1.38
CA THR A 56 -12.53 0.29 0.86
C THR A 56 -11.54 0.65 1.97
N VAL A 57 -11.97 1.36 3.02
CA VAL A 57 -11.11 1.69 4.17
C VAL A 57 -10.71 0.43 4.94
N THR A 58 -11.67 -0.47 5.19
CA THR A 58 -11.40 -1.77 5.86
C THR A 58 -10.49 -2.64 5.02
N LYS A 59 -10.65 -2.62 3.68
CA LYS A 59 -9.74 -3.31 2.76
C LYS A 59 -8.32 -2.76 2.86
N VAL A 60 -8.13 -1.44 2.95
CA VAL A 60 -6.81 -0.82 3.16
C VAL A 60 -6.12 -1.36 4.42
N ASP A 61 -6.84 -1.37 5.54
CA ASP A 61 -6.28 -1.86 6.80
C ASP A 61 -5.87 -3.34 6.71
N SER A 62 -6.72 -4.18 6.12
CA SER A 62 -6.46 -5.61 5.98
C SER A 62 -5.31 -5.91 5.00
N VAL A 63 -5.24 -5.20 3.86
CA VAL A 63 -4.12 -5.34 2.92
C VAL A 63 -2.81 -4.89 3.59
N TYR A 64 -2.84 -3.81 4.38
CA TYR A 64 -1.65 -3.35 5.09
C TYR A 64 -1.15 -4.35 6.14
N GLN A 65 -2.04 -5.05 6.86
CA GLN A 65 -1.62 -6.14 7.75
C GLN A 65 -0.85 -7.22 6.99
N ARG A 66 -1.35 -7.63 5.82
CA ARG A 66 -0.65 -8.58 4.95
C ARG A 66 0.67 -8.07 4.40
N VAL A 67 0.78 -6.76 4.13
CA VAL A 67 2.06 -6.13 3.77
C VAL A 67 3.07 -6.33 4.89
N GLN A 68 2.69 -6.09 6.15
CA GLN A 68 3.58 -6.26 7.29
C GLN A 68 3.97 -7.72 7.51
N GLU A 69 3.02 -8.65 7.38
CA GLU A 69 3.30 -10.09 7.43
C GLU A 69 4.28 -10.52 6.33
N THR A 70 4.00 -10.14 5.08
CA THR A 70 4.84 -10.46 3.92
C THR A 70 6.23 -9.85 4.07
N LYS A 71 6.29 -8.59 4.51
CA LYS A 71 7.55 -7.88 4.78
C LYS A 71 8.37 -8.63 5.83
N LYS A 72 7.74 -9.06 6.92
CA LYS A 72 8.39 -9.84 7.97
C LYS A 72 8.91 -11.17 7.45
N THR A 73 8.11 -11.93 6.71
CA THR A 73 8.48 -13.26 6.22
C THR A 73 9.57 -13.25 5.15
N LEU A 74 9.55 -12.26 4.26
CA LEU A 74 10.45 -12.23 3.08
C LEU A 74 11.67 -11.32 3.25
N PHE A 75 11.63 -10.36 4.17
CA PHE A 75 12.64 -9.31 4.27
C PHE A 75 13.16 -9.06 5.69
N ASN A 76 12.54 -9.63 6.72
CA ASN A 76 13.12 -9.68 8.07
C ASN A 76 13.54 -11.13 8.37
N ASP A 77 14.74 -11.49 7.90
CA ASP A 77 15.45 -12.67 8.40
C ASP A 77 15.85 -12.44 9.87
N GLU A 78 14.98 -12.82 10.79
CA GLU A 78 15.42 -13.39 12.07
C GLU A 78 14.71 -14.73 12.27
N VAL A 79 15.53 -15.77 12.35
CA VAL A 79 15.27 -17.18 12.70
C VAL A 79 14.92 -18.14 11.54
N ALA A 80 15.96 -18.57 10.83
CA ALA A 80 16.18 -19.99 10.55
C ALA A 80 17.69 -20.27 10.54
N GLU A 81 18.28 -20.33 11.74
CA GLU A 81 19.53 -21.05 12.02
C GLU A 81 19.17 -22.47 12.47
#